data_AF-V2WU55-F1
#
_entry.id   AF-V2WU55-F1
#
_cell.length_a   1.000
_cell.length_b   1.000
_cell.length_c   1.000
_cell.angle_alpha   90.00
_cell.angle_beta   90.00
_cell.angle_gamma   90.00
#
_symmetry.space_group_name_H-M   'P 1'
#
loop_
_entity.id
_entity.type
_entity.pdbx_description
1 polymer ?
#
loop_
_entity_poly.entity_id
_entity_poly.type
_entity_poly.pdbx_seq_one_letter_code
_entity_poly.pdbx_strand_id
1 'polypeptide(L)'
;MFVKNPLLAVTLVSLLEYAHAADRSTVAEQNAILDPEQQCVSYTYPPIAGQTTNFPKTWEIASILPGDDAARAKFNEIMGGIPKIASKGDITKTIKTYDSGNDPDCWWTATGCTEAKTPGVPSDVEMIPAASTLGYGFDDGPYCAHNEFYDYLTSQNQKATMFFIGSNVLNWPLQAKRAAEDGHEICVHTWSHNPLTGLTDEQAFAEIWYSE
;
A
#
# COMPACT_ATOMS: atom_id res chain seq x y z
N MET A 1 -32.67 -52.70 42.56
CA MET A 1 -31.80 -51.52 42.78
C MET A 1 -30.97 -51.36 41.50
N PHE A 2 -31.47 -50.60 40.53
CA PHE A 2 -30.84 -50.37 39.23
C PHE A 2 -30.51 -48.87 39.15
N VAL A 3 -29.23 -48.51 39.15
CA VAL A 3 -28.76 -47.15 38.90
C VAL A 3 -28.27 -47.11 37.45
N LYS A 4 -28.92 -46.29 36.62
CA LYS A 4 -28.48 -46.00 35.25
C LYS A 4 -27.40 -44.90 35.30
N ASN A 5 -26.22 -45.20 34.76
CA ASN A 5 -25.20 -44.19 34.43
C ASN A 5 -25.69 -43.31 33.27
N PRO A 6 -25.51 -41.98 33.31
CA PRO A 6 -25.67 -41.16 32.12
C PRO A 6 -24.37 -41.17 31.31
N LEU A 7 -24.49 -41.40 30.00
CA LEU A 7 -23.41 -41.14 29.04
C LEU A 7 -23.17 -39.63 28.97
N LEU A 8 -21.92 -39.22 29.17
CA LEU A 8 -21.44 -37.89 28.80
C LEU A 8 -21.25 -37.87 27.27
N ALA A 9 -22.06 -37.09 26.57
CA ALA A 9 -21.81 -36.76 25.18
C ALA A 9 -20.76 -35.65 25.12
N VAL A 10 -19.56 -35.99 24.65
CA VAL A 10 -18.52 -34.99 24.34
C VAL A 10 -18.77 -34.53 22.91
N THR A 11 -19.33 -33.33 22.76
CA THR A 11 -19.37 -32.61 21.50
C THR A 11 -17.95 -32.13 21.15
N LEU A 12 -17.32 -32.75 20.14
CA LEU A 12 -16.13 -32.17 19.51
C LEU A 12 -16.55 -30.89 18.79
N VAL A 13 -16.21 -29.74 19.37
CA VAL A 13 -16.18 -28.47 18.65
C VAL A 13 -14.89 -28.48 17.84
N SER A 14 -15.00 -28.66 16.52
CA SER A 14 -13.88 -28.40 15.61
C SER A 14 -13.62 -26.90 15.59
N LEU A 15 -12.63 -26.45 16.36
CA LEU A 15 -12.05 -25.13 16.16
C LEU A 15 -11.26 -25.22 14.85
N LEU A 16 -11.80 -24.63 13.79
CA LEU A 16 -10.98 -24.15 12.68
C LEU A 16 -10.09 -23.04 13.24
N GLU A 17 -8.95 -23.43 13.81
CA GLU A 17 -7.84 -22.52 14.01
C GLU A 17 -7.41 -22.08 12.60
N TYR A 18 -7.80 -20.86 12.21
CA TYR A 18 -7.04 -20.16 11.19
C TYR A 18 -5.64 -20.00 11.77
N ALA A 19 -4.72 -20.87 11.34
CA ALA A 19 -3.33 -20.78 11.71
C ALA A 19 -2.82 -19.42 11.22
N HIS A 20 -2.71 -18.44 12.11
CA HIS A 20 -1.80 -17.33 11.88
C HIS A 20 -0.43 -17.94 11.62
N ALA A 21 0.21 -17.57 10.51
CA ALA A 21 1.58 -17.99 10.25
C ALA A 21 2.45 -17.63 11.46
N ALA A 22 3.41 -18.51 11.78
CA ALA A 22 4.39 -18.23 12.82
C ALA A 22 5.05 -16.86 12.59
N ASP A 23 5.32 -16.16 13.68
CA ASP A 23 6.00 -14.87 13.66
C ASP A 23 7.31 -14.98 12.87
N ARG A 24 7.62 -13.94 12.09
CA ARG A 24 8.85 -13.85 11.29
C ARG A 24 9.65 -12.65 11.77
N SER A 25 10.95 -12.82 11.96
CA SER A 25 11.78 -11.80 12.60
C SER A 25 12.85 -11.21 11.68
N THR A 26 13.28 -11.92 10.64
CA THR A 26 14.33 -11.47 9.72
C THR A 26 14.00 -11.70 8.25
N VAL A 27 14.61 -10.89 7.37
CA VAL A 27 14.55 -11.09 5.91
C VAL A 27 15.08 -12.48 5.54
N ALA A 28 16.16 -12.94 6.17
CA ALA A 28 16.72 -14.28 5.91
C ALA A 28 15.72 -15.41 6.22
N GLU A 29 14.97 -15.32 7.32
CA GLU A 29 13.91 -16.28 7.67
C GLU A 29 12.78 -16.25 6.63
N GLN A 30 12.37 -15.05 6.20
CA GLN A 30 11.34 -14.89 5.18
C GLN A 30 11.78 -15.47 3.82
N ASN A 31 13.04 -15.26 3.45
CA ASN A 31 13.60 -15.70 2.16
C ASN A 31 13.80 -17.22 2.10
N ALA A 32 13.94 -17.89 3.25
CA ALA A 32 14.05 -19.34 3.33
C ALA A 32 12.72 -20.07 3.02
N ILE A 33 11.58 -19.35 2.98
CA ILE A 33 10.27 -19.92 2.66
C ILE A 33 10.16 -20.09 1.14
N LEU A 34 10.21 -21.34 0.67
CA LEU A 34 10.13 -21.67 -0.75
C LEU A 34 8.70 -21.98 -1.22
N ASP A 35 7.79 -22.32 -0.30
CA ASP A 35 6.41 -22.62 -0.63
C ASP A 35 5.65 -21.32 -0.99
N PRO A 36 5.10 -21.20 -2.21
CA PRO A 36 4.45 -19.97 -2.66
C PRO A 36 3.21 -19.61 -1.82
N GLU A 37 2.45 -20.61 -1.35
CA GLU A 37 1.27 -20.36 -0.53
C GLU A 37 1.66 -19.77 0.82
N GLN A 38 2.70 -20.31 1.46
CA GLN A 38 3.24 -19.79 2.72
C GLN A 38 3.85 -18.40 2.58
N GLN A 39 4.45 -18.07 1.43
CA GLN A 39 4.91 -16.70 1.16
C GLN A 39 3.74 -15.69 1.15
N CYS A 40 2.53 -16.13 0.75
CA CYS A 40 1.32 -15.30 0.69
C CYS A 40 0.52 -15.20 1.99
N VAL A 41 0.95 -15.86 3.06
CA VAL A 41 0.33 -15.71 4.38
C VAL A 41 0.94 -14.50 5.09
N SER A 42 0.09 -13.54 5.50
CA SER A 42 0.47 -12.43 6.37
C SER A 42 0.95 -12.93 7.73
N TYR A 43 1.88 -12.23 8.36
CA TYR A 43 2.51 -12.66 9.60
C TYR A 43 2.70 -11.48 10.55
N THR A 44 2.90 -11.77 11.83
CA THR A 44 3.31 -10.75 12.79
C THR A 44 4.81 -10.49 12.65
N TYR A 45 5.18 -9.22 12.50
CA TYR A 45 6.56 -8.77 12.58
C TYR A 45 6.80 -8.12 13.95
N PRO A 46 7.56 -8.75 14.86
CA PRO A 46 7.68 -8.30 16.25
C PRO A 46 8.02 -6.81 16.45
N PRO A 47 8.89 -6.17 15.65
CA PRO A 47 9.19 -4.75 15.81
C PRO A 47 7.99 -3.80 15.63
N ILE A 48 6.97 -4.22 14.88
CA ILE A 48 5.73 -3.45 14.70
C ILE A 48 4.52 -4.14 15.34
N ALA A 49 4.73 -5.23 16.08
CA ALA A 49 3.68 -5.92 16.80
C ALA A 49 3.06 -4.97 17.84
N GLY A 50 1.76 -4.73 17.73
CA GLY A 50 1.04 -3.77 18.58
C GLY A 50 1.05 -2.33 18.08
N GLN A 51 1.69 -2.02 16.95
CA GLN A 51 1.61 -0.71 16.30
C GLN A 51 0.49 -0.63 15.28
N THR A 52 -0.26 -1.71 15.04
CA THR A 52 -1.34 -1.76 14.04
C THR A 52 -2.45 -0.74 14.28
N THR A 53 -2.62 -0.27 15.53
CA THR A 53 -3.57 0.80 15.88
C THR A 53 -3.11 2.20 15.49
N ASN A 54 -1.83 2.36 15.13
CA ASN A 54 -1.26 3.63 14.65
C ASN A 54 -1.45 3.81 13.14
N PHE A 55 -2.07 2.83 12.47
CA PHE A 55 -2.35 2.85 11.05
C PHE A 55 -3.86 2.76 10.80
N PRO A 56 -4.37 3.30 9.68
CA PRO A 56 -5.72 3.05 9.24
C PRO A 56 -5.95 1.55 9.04
N LYS A 57 -7.22 1.15 8.98
CA LYS A 57 -7.54 -0.23 8.66
C LYS A 57 -7.02 -0.56 7.27
N THR A 58 -6.43 -1.75 7.12
CA THR A 58 -5.87 -2.19 5.84
C THR A 58 -6.94 -2.19 4.75
N TRP A 59 -6.59 -1.70 3.56
CA TRP A 59 -7.45 -1.59 2.39
C TRP A 59 -8.68 -0.67 2.53
N GLU A 60 -8.80 0.08 3.61
CA GLU A 60 -9.81 1.14 3.74
C GLU A 60 -9.19 2.50 3.42
N ILE A 61 -9.99 3.40 2.82
CA ILE A 61 -9.56 4.77 2.54
C ILE A 61 -9.06 5.40 3.84
N ALA A 62 -7.82 5.87 3.82
CA ALA A 62 -7.18 6.47 4.97
C ALA A 62 -7.84 7.80 5.35
N SER A 63 -7.83 8.09 6.63
CA SER A 63 -8.17 9.40 7.20
C SER A 63 -7.24 9.63 8.38
N ILE A 64 -6.98 10.89 8.74
CA ILE A 64 -6.14 11.20 9.89
C ILE A 64 -6.75 10.56 11.14
N LEU A 65 -5.98 9.66 11.77
CA LEU A 65 -6.47 8.90 12.91
C LEU A 65 -6.77 9.82 14.11
N PRO A 66 -7.82 9.51 14.90
CA PRO A 66 -8.04 10.20 16.16
C PRO A 66 -6.80 10.08 17.08
N GLY A 67 -6.24 11.22 17.49
CA GLY A 67 -5.06 11.28 18.34
C GLY A 67 -3.72 11.32 17.61
N ASP A 68 -3.71 11.30 16.27
CA ASP A 68 -2.50 11.53 15.48
C ASP A 68 -2.25 13.04 15.28
N ASP A 69 -1.76 13.68 16.35
CA ASP A 69 -1.50 15.11 16.37
C ASP A 69 -0.42 15.52 15.36
N ALA A 70 0.53 14.61 15.04
CA ALA A 70 1.59 14.85 14.07
C ALA A 70 1.02 14.95 12.65
N ALA A 71 0.20 13.97 12.24
CA ALA A 71 -0.50 13.99 10.95
C ALA A 71 -1.39 15.24 10.83
N ARG A 72 -2.17 15.54 11.89
CA ARG A 72 -3.06 16.70 11.91
C ARG A 72 -2.29 18.01 11.80
N ALA A 73 -1.19 18.16 12.53
CA ALA A 73 -0.35 19.34 12.44
C ALA A 73 0.25 19.52 11.05
N LYS A 74 0.75 18.44 10.43
CA LYS A 74 1.33 18.51 9.09
C LYS A 74 0.28 18.83 8.03
N PHE A 75 -0.91 18.24 8.10
CA PHE A 75 -2.01 18.58 7.20
C PHE A 75 -2.38 20.06 7.31
N ASN A 76 -2.52 20.59 8.53
CA ASN A 76 -2.84 21.99 8.78
C ASN A 76 -1.74 22.94 8.27
N GLU A 77 -0.47 22.53 8.31
CA GLU A 77 0.66 23.29 7.75
C GLU A 77 0.54 23.46 6.23
N ILE A 78 0.18 22.38 5.52
CA ILE A 78 0.22 22.36 4.05
C ILE A 78 -1.12 22.71 3.38
N MET A 79 -2.25 22.59 4.09
CA MET A 79 -3.60 22.72 3.50
C MET A 79 -3.86 24.06 2.80
N GLY A 80 -3.16 25.13 3.21
CA GLY A 80 -3.21 26.44 2.57
C GLY A 80 -2.60 26.47 1.17
N GLY A 81 -1.65 25.58 0.88
CA GLY A 81 -0.96 25.44 -0.40
C GLY A 81 -1.61 24.42 -1.36
N ILE A 82 -2.55 23.60 -0.88
CA ILE A 82 -3.22 22.59 -1.72
C ILE A 82 -4.09 23.30 -2.79
N PRO A 83 -3.86 23.02 -4.09
CA PRO A 83 -4.68 23.54 -5.19
C PRO A 83 -6.17 23.30 -4.96
N LYS A 84 -7.01 24.30 -5.26
CA LYS A 84 -8.47 24.20 -5.08
C LYS A 84 -9.14 23.52 -6.27
N ILE A 85 -8.75 22.26 -6.50
CA ILE A 85 -9.33 21.38 -7.50
C ILE A 85 -10.43 20.55 -6.83
N ALA A 86 -11.63 20.55 -7.41
CA ALA A 86 -12.73 19.76 -6.87
C ALA A 86 -12.45 18.25 -7.02
N SER A 87 -12.68 17.51 -5.94
CA SER A 87 -12.64 16.04 -5.94
C SER A 87 -13.52 15.47 -7.04
N LYS A 88 -13.03 14.44 -7.71
CA LYS A 88 -13.72 13.71 -8.77
C LYS A 88 -14.65 12.62 -8.21
N GLY A 89 -14.65 12.38 -6.90
CA GLY A 89 -15.47 11.35 -6.27
C GLY A 89 -15.31 9.99 -6.95
N ASP A 90 -16.44 9.41 -7.39
CA ASP A 90 -16.43 8.21 -8.23
C ASP A 90 -15.88 8.52 -9.62
N ILE A 91 -14.58 8.28 -9.80
CA ILE A 91 -13.87 8.57 -11.04
C ILE A 91 -14.48 7.89 -12.26
N THR A 92 -15.09 6.70 -12.10
CA THR A 92 -15.69 5.92 -13.19
C THR A 92 -16.99 6.56 -13.72
N LYS A 93 -17.65 7.36 -12.89
CA LYS A 93 -18.80 8.17 -13.26
C LYS A 93 -18.36 9.53 -13.78
N THR A 94 -17.48 10.20 -13.04
CA THR A 94 -17.07 11.58 -13.33
C THR A 94 -16.37 11.70 -14.68
N ILE A 95 -15.60 10.69 -15.08
CA ILE A 95 -14.95 10.65 -16.40
C ILE A 95 -15.92 10.83 -17.58
N LYS A 96 -17.18 10.40 -17.42
CA LYS A 96 -18.20 10.48 -18.49
C LYS A 96 -18.76 11.89 -18.69
N THR A 97 -18.62 12.74 -17.68
CA THR A 97 -19.14 14.12 -17.67
C THR A 97 -18.02 15.16 -17.59
N TYR A 98 -16.76 14.71 -17.55
CA TYR A 98 -15.61 15.60 -17.49
C TYR A 98 -15.43 16.33 -18.82
N ASP A 99 -15.18 17.64 -18.74
CA ASP A 99 -14.91 18.47 -19.91
C ASP A 99 -13.48 18.22 -20.43
N SER A 100 -13.29 17.08 -21.09
CA SER A 100 -11.99 16.68 -21.64
C SER A 100 -11.51 17.58 -22.79
N GLY A 101 -12.41 18.40 -23.36
CA GLY A 101 -12.06 19.35 -24.41
C GLY A 101 -11.29 20.56 -23.88
N ASN A 102 -11.63 21.02 -22.67
CA ASN A 102 -10.92 22.12 -22.00
C ASN A 102 -9.94 21.63 -20.91
N ASP A 103 -10.23 20.46 -20.31
CA ASP A 103 -9.45 19.80 -19.26
C ASP A 103 -9.04 20.77 -18.13
N PRO A 104 -9.99 21.39 -17.43
CA PRO A 104 -9.69 22.51 -16.52
C PRO A 104 -8.66 22.17 -15.42
N ASP A 105 -8.49 20.90 -15.09
CA ASP A 105 -7.68 20.46 -13.95
C ASP A 105 -6.38 19.76 -14.34
N CYS A 106 -6.11 19.53 -15.64
CA CYS A 106 -5.06 18.62 -16.10
C CYS A 106 -5.25 17.23 -15.49
N TRP A 107 -6.42 16.62 -15.72
CA TRP A 107 -6.72 15.33 -15.14
C TRP A 107 -6.21 14.20 -16.03
N TRP A 108 -5.09 13.58 -15.63
CA TRP A 108 -4.45 12.49 -16.37
C TRP A 108 -5.42 11.39 -16.83
N THR A 109 -6.37 10.97 -15.97
CA THR A 109 -7.35 9.92 -16.32
C THR A 109 -8.21 10.29 -17.53
N ALA A 110 -8.46 11.58 -17.76
CA ALA A 110 -9.30 12.06 -18.87
C ALA A 110 -8.51 12.32 -20.15
N THR A 111 -7.34 12.94 -20.04
CA THR A 111 -6.63 13.50 -21.20
C THR A 111 -5.18 13.04 -21.32
N GLY A 112 -4.66 12.33 -20.32
CA GLY A 112 -3.23 12.05 -20.21
C GLY A 112 -2.39 13.31 -19.96
N CYS A 113 -3.01 14.40 -19.48
CA CYS A 113 -2.28 15.63 -19.18
C CYS A 113 -1.28 15.42 -18.04
N THR A 114 -0.03 15.80 -18.29
CA THR A 114 1.11 15.72 -17.34
C THR A 114 1.69 17.10 -17.00
N GLU A 115 1.28 18.15 -17.72
CA GLU A 115 1.70 19.53 -17.48
C GLU A 115 0.76 20.24 -16.51
N ALA A 116 1.18 20.38 -15.25
CA ALA A 116 0.38 21.01 -14.20
C ALA A 116 -0.12 22.42 -14.59
N LYS A 117 -1.44 22.62 -14.53
CA LYS A 117 -2.10 23.92 -14.79
C LYS A 117 -2.06 24.88 -13.60
N THR A 118 -1.71 24.38 -12.41
CA THR A 118 -1.65 25.19 -11.18
C THR A 118 -0.25 25.78 -11.00
N PRO A 119 -0.11 27.11 -10.84
CA PRO A 119 1.18 27.74 -10.60
C PRO A 119 1.89 27.18 -9.35
N GLY A 120 3.17 26.86 -9.49
CA GLY A 120 3.99 26.34 -8.39
C GLY A 120 3.90 24.84 -8.17
N VAL A 121 3.02 24.13 -8.90
CA VAL A 121 2.99 22.67 -8.93
C VAL A 121 3.89 22.19 -10.08
N PRO A 122 4.87 21.31 -9.81
CA PRO A 122 5.69 20.74 -10.88
C PRO A 122 4.86 19.84 -11.81
N SER A 123 5.25 19.76 -13.07
CA SER A 123 4.68 18.78 -14.01
C SER A 123 5.12 17.36 -13.65
N ASP A 124 4.34 16.37 -14.07
CA ASP A 124 4.60 14.97 -13.81
C ASP A 124 5.88 14.50 -14.51
N VAL A 125 6.59 13.57 -13.88
CA VAL A 125 7.75 12.91 -14.50
C VAL A 125 7.26 11.72 -15.32
N GLU A 126 7.16 11.92 -16.63
CA GLU A 126 6.68 10.88 -17.58
C GLU A 126 7.80 10.19 -18.37
N MET A 127 9.00 10.76 -18.37
CA MET A 127 10.14 10.25 -19.13
C MET A 127 11.44 10.39 -18.37
N ILE A 128 12.36 9.45 -18.62
CA ILE A 128 13.74 9.54 -18.14
C ILE A 128 14.52 10.45 -19.11
N PRO A 129 15.06 11.61 -18.68
CA PRO A 129 15.65 12.58 -19.60
C PRO A 129 16.90 12.07 -20.34
N ALA A 130 17.63 11.14 -19.74
CA ALA A 130 18.87 10.61 -20.30
C ALA A 130 18.57 9.62 -21.44
N ALA A 131 19.12 9.89 -22.63
CA ALA A 131 18.98 9.01 -23.78
C ALA A 131 19.47 7.59 -23.49
N SER A 132 18.80 6.60 -24.08
CA SER A 132 19.12 5.17 -23.92
C SER A 132 19.10 4.68 -22.47
N THR A 133 18.30 5.32 -21.60
CA THR A 133 18.08 4.88 -20.22
C THR A 133 16.74 4.18 -20.10
N LEU A 134 16.71 3.07 -19.37
CA LEU A 134 15.50 2.32 -19.04
C LEU A 134 15.42 2.20 -17.51
N GLY A 135 14.28 2.58 -16.95
CA GLY A 135 13.95 2.36 -15.55
C GLY A 135 12.81 1.35 -15.45
N TYR A 136 12.83 0.53 -14.41
CA TYR A 136 11.75 -0.39 -14.11
C TYR A 136 11.00 0.11 -12.89
N GLY A 137 9.69 0.31 -13.02
CA GLY A 137 8.76 0.58 -11.93
C GLY A 137 7.79 -0.58 -11.79
N PHE A 138 7.55 -1.01 -10.55
CA PHE A 138 6.57 -2.07 -10.25
C PHE A 138 5.62 -1.61 -9.15
N ASP A 139 4.33 -1.64 -9.45
CA ASP A 139 3.26 -1.16 -8.58
C ASP A 139 2.67 -2.29 -7.71
N ASP A 140 1.79 -1.91 -6.80
CA ASP A 140 0.93 -2.78 -5.98
C ASP A 140 1.64 -3.70 -4.97
N GLY A 141 2.96 -3.63 -4.86
CA GLY A 141 3.72 -4.43 -3.93
C GLY A 141 3.59 -3.98 -2.45
N PRO A 142 4.35 -4.61 -1.53
CA PRO A 142 5.06 -5.85 -1.74
C PRO A 142 4.08 -6.99 -2.06
N TYR A 143 4.43 -7.82 -3.04
CA TYR A 143 3.65 -9.01 -3.40
C TYR A 143 4.29 -10.25 -2.78
N CYS A 144 3.47 -11.25 -2.46
CA CYS A 144 3.98 -12.43 -1.79
C CYS A 144 5.02 -13.23 -2.58
N ALA A 145 4.95 -13.28 -3.92
CA ALA A 145 5.97 -13.91 -4.76
C ALA A 145 7.25 -13.06 -4.96
N HIS A 146 7.50 -12.10 -4.07
CA HIS A 146 8.70 -11.25 -4.10
C HIS A 146 10.01 -12.03 -4.20
N ASN A 147 10.09 -13.25 -3.64
CA ASN A 147 11.34 -13.99 -3.60
C ASN A 147 11.88 -14.30 -4.98
N GLU A 148 11.06 -14.97 -5.80
CA GLU A 148 11.40 -15.29 -7.19
C GLU A 148 11.70 -14.02 -7.99
N PHE A 149 10.91 -12.98 -7.78
CA PHE A 149 11.04 -11.74 -8.51
C PHE A 149 12.34 -10.97 -8.20
N TYR A 150 12.69 -10.80 -6.91
CA TYR A 150 13.90 -10.09 -6.50
C TYR A 150 15.16 -10.93 -6.76
N ASP A 151 15.07 -12.26 -6.66
CA ASP A 151 16.15 -13.17 -7.09
C ASP A 151 16.40 -13.02 -8.60
N TYR A 152 15.33 -12.95 -9.40
CA TYR A 152 15.45 -12.70 -10.83
C TYR A 152 16.13 -11.37 -11.12
N LEU A 153 15.67 -10.25 -10.54
CA LEU A 153 16.30 -8.94 -10.74
C LEU A 153 17.79 -8.95 -10.35
N THR A 154 18.12 -9.59 -9.23
CA THR A 154 19.50 -9.76 -8.78
C THR A 154 20.34 -10.58 -9.77
N SER A 155 19.79 -11.68 -10.30
CA SER A 155 20.47 -12.51 -11.31
C SER A 155 20.75 -11.76 -12.61
N GLN A 156 19.92 -10.77 -12.94
CA GLN A 156 20.10 -9.90 -14.10
C GLN A 156 20.95 -8.66 -13.81
N ASN A 157 21.47 -8.54 -12.58
CA ASN A 157 22.16 -7.34 -12.08
C ASN A 157 21.32 -6.05 -12.31
N GLN A 158 20.01 -6.14 -12.11
CA GLN A 158 19.06 -5.06 -12.28
C GLN A 158 18.56 -4.55 -10.93
N LYS A 159 18.28 -3.25 -10.88
CA LYS A 159 17.53 -2.59 -9.81
C LYS A 159 16.26 -1.98 -10.39
N ALA A 160 15.27 -1.77 -9.54
CA ALA A 160 13.98 -1.23 -9.91
C ALA A 160 13.47 -0.31 -8.80
N THR A 161 12.46 0.48 -9.13
CA THR A 161 11.67 1.27 -8.20
C THR A 161 10.40 0.48 -7.88
N MET A 162 10.13 0.28 -6.60
CA MET A 162 9.00 -0.47 -6.10
C MET A 162 7.98 0.48 -5.49
N PHE A 163 6.85 0.66 -6.16
CA PHE A 163 5.74 1.47 -5.66
C PHE A 163 4.84 0.57 -4.79
N PHE A 164 4.95 0.72 -3.47
CA PHE A 164 4.26 -0.14 -2.52
C PHE A 164 3.01 0.48 -1.94
N ILE A 165 1.96 -0.33 -1.82
CA ILE A 165 0.75 0.01 -1.10
C ILE A 165 1.04 -0.13 0.40
N GLY A 166 0.79 0.91 1.19
CA GLY A 166 1.08 0.93 2.64
C GLY A 166 0.42 -0.24 3.39
N SER A 167 -0.84 -0.57 3.06
CA SER A 167 -1.53 -1.74 3.62
C SER A 167 -0.82 -3.06 3.35
N ASN A 168 -0.17 -3.21 2.18
CA ASN A 168 0.61 -4.42 1.86
C ASN A 168 1.92 -4.45 2.65
N VAL A 169 2.56 -3.31 2.86
CA VAL A 169 3.77 -3.21 3.70
C VAL A 169 3.46 -3.62 5.13
N LEU A 170 2.30 -3.25 5.68
CA LEU A 170 1.90 -3.67 7.03
C LEU A 170 1.73 -5.19 7.14
N ASN A 171 1.21 -5.85 6.09
CA ASN A 171 1.01 -7.29 6.06
C ASN A 171 2.30 -8.09 5.78
N TRP A 172 3.22 -7.50 5.01
CA TRP A 172 4.45 -8.12 4.49
C TRP A 172 5.68 -7.22 4.65
N PRO A 173 6.03 -6.80 5.88
CA PRO A 173 7.09 -5.81 6.10
C PRO A 173 8.49 -6.31 5.74
N LEU A 174 8.79 -7.60 5.89
CA LEU A 174 10.08 -8.19 5.54
C LEU A 174 10.30 -8.24 4.03
N GLN A 175 9.23 -8.32 3.23
CA GLN A 175 9.27 -8.25 1.78
C GLN A 175 9.71 -6.84 1.34
N ALA A 176 9.09 -5.82 1.91
CA ALA A 176 9.47 -4.44 1.66
C ALA A 176 10.92 -4.16 2.13
N LYS A 177 11.28 -4.66 3.32
CA LYS A 177 12.64 -4.56 3.84
C LYS A 177 13.66 -5.25 2.94
N ARG A 178 13.32 -6.44 2.42
CA ARG A 178 14.17 -7.13 1.44
C ARG A 178 14.41 -6.27 0.21
N ALA A 179 13.38 -5.63 -0.35
CA ALA A 179 13.56 -4.78 -1.52
C ALA A 179 14.61 -3.68 -1.27
N ALA A 180 14.56 -3.04 -0.09
CA ALA A 180 15.56 -2.05 0.31
C ALA A 180 16.96 -2.67 0.53
N GLU A 181 17.06 -3.82 1.19
CA GLU A 181 18.34 -4.53 1.42
C GLU A 181 18.99 -5.01 0.11
N ASP A 182 18.19 -5.41 -0.88
CA ASP A 182 18.62 -5.76 -2.23
C ASP A 182 18.96 -4.50 -3.05
N GLY A 183 18.79 -3.28 -2.52
CA GLY A 183 19.18 -2.02 -3.16
C GLY A 183 18.20 -1.51 -4.22
N HIS A 184 16.93 -1.93 -4.15
CA HIS A 184 15.84 -1.31 -4.90
C HIS A 184 15.43 0.02 -4.27
N GLU A 185 14.85 0.91 -5.07
CA GLU A 185 14.18 2.11 -4.55
C GLU A 185 12.76 1.73 -4.11
N ILE A 186 12.29 2.31 -3.01
CA ILE A 186 10.91 2.13 -2.53
C ILE A 186 10.21 3.48 -2.62
N CYS A 187 9.02 3.48 -3.22
CA CYS A 187 8.16 4.63 -3.36
C CYS A 187 6.76 4.31 -2.85
N VAL A 188 6.02 5.37 -2.51
CA VAL A 188 4.64 5.29 -2.02
C VAL A 188 3.68 5.01 -3.18
N HIS A 189 2.76 4.07 -2.98
CA HIS A 189 1.63 3.79 -3.89
C HIS A 189 0.28 3.88 -3.18
N THR A 190 0.13 4.89 -2.31
CA THR A 190 -1.01 5.12 -1.41
C THR A 190 -1.16 4.03 -0.33
N TRP A 191 -2.05 4.26 0.64
CA TRP A 191 -2.30 3.32 1.73
C TRP A 191 -3.20 2.18 1.29
N SER A 192 -4.25 2.50 0.52
CA SER A 192 -5.36 1.61 0.21
C SER A 192 -5.62 1.43 -1.29
N HIS A 193 -4.76 1.99 -2.15
CA HIS A 193 -4.87 1.89 -3.60
C HIS A 193 -6.13 2.56 -4.17
N ASN A 194 -6.53 3.69 -3.57
CA ASN A 194 -7.64 4.51 -4.08
C ASN A 194 -7.13 5.67 -4.95
N PRO A 195 -7.81 5.99 -6.07
CA PRO A 195 -7.44 7.13 -6.90
C PRO A 195 -7.53 8.45 -6.12
N LEU A 196 -6.39 9.10 -5.87
CA LEU A 196 -6.31 10.32 -5.04
C LEU A 196 -7.20 11.46 -5.55
N THR A 197 -7.39 11.58 -6.87
CA THR A 197 -8.28 12.60 -7.45
C THR A 197 -9.75 12.42 -7.05
N GLY A 198 -10.15 11.23 -6.62
CA GLY A 198 -11.49 10.91 -6.12
C GLY A 198 -11.70 11.17 -4.63
N LEU A 199 -10.63 11.52 -3.90
CA LEU A 199 -10.64 11.70 -2.45
C LEU A 199 -10.78 13.17 -2.05
N THR A 200 -11.02 13.42 -0.77
CA THR A 200 -10.87 14.76 -0.17
C THR A 200 -9.39 15.06 0.08
N ASP A 201 -9.03 16.35 0.23
CA ASP A 201 -7.64 16.76 0.56
C ASP A 201 -7.08 16.03 1.79
N GLU A 202 -7.89 15.87 2.85
CA GLU A 202 -7.47 15.18 4.09
C GLU A 202 -7.25 13.67 3.84
N GLN A 203 -8.12 13.04 3.05
CA GLN A 203 -7.97 11.62 2.71
C GLN A 203 -6.77 11.39 1.79
N ALA A 204 -6.57 12.23 0.77
CA ALA A 204 -5.41 12.13 -0.11
C ALA A 204 -4.10 12.34 0.65
N PHE A 205 -4.07 13.28 1.60
CA PHE A 205 -2.95 13.42 2.53
C PHE A 205 -2.74 12.15 3.37
N ALA A 206 -3.80 11.61 3.97
CA ALA A 206 -3.71 10.42 4.82
C ALA A 206 -3.24 9.17 4.05
N GLU A 207 -3.67 9.00 2.80
CA GLU A 207 -3.19 7.92 1.91
C GLU A 207 -1.67 7.95 1.71
N ILE A 208 -1.07 9.14 1.68
CA ILE A 208 0.38 9.31 1.59
C ILE A 208 1.03 9.16 2.97
N TRP A 209 0.54 9.90 3.97
CA TRP A 209 1.11 9.96 5.32
C TRP A 209 1.27 8.60 5.99
N TYR A 210 0.27 7.72 5.88
CA TYR A 210 0.32 6.40 6.52
C TYR A 210 1.11 5.36 5.69
N SER A 211 1.66 5.76 4.55
CA SER A 211 2.47 4.91 3.67
C SER A 211 3.96 5.28 3.69
N GLU A 212 4.34 6.33 4.43
CA GLU A 212 5.74 6.81 4.60
C GLU A 212 6.46 6.18 5.81
#